data_AF-A0A951X655-F1
#
_entry.id   AF-A0A951X655-F1
#
_cell.length_a   1.000
_cell.length_b   1.000
_cell.length_c   1.000
_cell.angle_alpha   90.00
_cell.angle_beta   90.00
_cell.angle_gamma   90.00
#
_symmetry.space_group_name_H-M   'P 1'
#
loop_
_entity.id
_entity.type
_entity.pdbx_description
1 polymer ?
#
loop_
_entity_poly.entity_id
_entity_poly.type
_entity_poly.pdbx_seq_one_letter_code
_entity_poly.pdbx_strand_id
1 'polypeptide(L)' 'GGEVFRSGCCYQRGQGKIFYFRPGHETYPTYYQAEVLKVINNAVGWAAPVERPQVTFGNRAEPLEPLPTLA' A
#
# COMPACT_ATOMS: atom_id res chain seq x y z
N GLY A 1 4.08 10.77 24.60
CA GLY A 1 3.88 10.75 23.14
C GLY A 1 4.27 9.40 22.56
N GLY A 2 3.57 8.33 22.96
CA GLY A 2 3.85 6.95 22.53
C GLY A 2 2.63 6.19 21.99
N GLU A 3 1.42 6.75 22.13
CA GLU A 3 0.16 6.18 21.63
C GLU A 3 -0.21 6.79 20.27
N VAL A 4 0.69 6.75 19.29
CA VAL A 4 0.44 7.29 17.93
C VAL A 4 0.17 6.15 16.95
N PHE A 5 -0.62 5.15 17.36
CA PHE A 5 -1.30 4.36 16.36
C PHE A 5 -2.46 5.20 15.82
N ARG A 6 -2.16 5.94 14.74
CA ARG A 6 -3.16 6.77 14.06
C ARG A 6 -4.33 5.87 13.70
N SER A 7 -5.55 6.35 13.95
CA SER A 7 -6.78 5.59 13.69
C SER A 7 -6.90 5.10 12.24
N GLY A 8 -6.06 5.59 11.31
CA GLY A 8 -5.72 4.87 10.09
C GLY A 8 -4.28 5.15 9.62
N CYS A 9 -3.72 4.22 8.85
CA CYS A 9 -2.39 4.29 8.26
C CYS A 9 -2.38 3.66 6.86
N CYS A 10 -1.57 4.25 5.96
CA CYS A 10 -1.34 3.73 4.62
C CYS A 10 0.08 3.15 4.53
N TYR A 11 0.19 1.93 4.00
CA TYR A 11 1.46 1.25 3.76
C TYR A 11 1.54 0.77 2.31
N GLN A 12 2.75 0.45 1.87
CA GLN A 12 3.01 -0.13 0.56
C GLN A 12 3.88 -1.38 0.72
N ARG A 13 3.55 -2.44 -0.02
CA ARG A 13 4.36 -3.67 -0.07
C ARG A 13 4.41 -4.18 -1.50
N GLY A 14 5.60 -4.14 -2.10
CA GLY A 14 5.76 -4.39 -3.52
C GLY A 14 4.88 -3.44 -4.34
N GLN A 15 4.01 -4.00 -5.17
CA GLN A 15 3.04 -3.23 -5.95
C GLN A 15 1.70 -3.00 -5.23
N GLY A 16 1.52 -3.63 -4.06
CA GLY A 16 0.30 -3.57 -3.27
C GLY A 16 0.24 -2.35 -2.36
N LYS A 17 -0.98 -1.85 -2.16
CA LYS A 17 -1.31 -0.80 -1.19
C LYS A 17 -2.08 -1.44 -0.04
N ILE A 18 -1.77 -1.06 1.19
CA ILE A 18 -2.39 -1.60 2.41
C ILE A 18 -2.94 -0.42 3.21
N PHE A 19 -4.21 -0.49 3.57
CA PHE A 19 -4.86 0.48 4.44
C PHE A 19 -5.27 -0.19 5.76
N TYR A 20 -4.77 0.35 6.87
CA TYR A 20 -5.18 -0.03 8.22
C TYR A 20 -6.17 1.01 8.75
N PHE A 21 -7.26 0.56 9.37
CA PHE A 21 -8.26 1.43 10.00
C PHE A 21 -8.76 0.79 11.31
N ARG A 22 -8.72 1.55 12.40
CA ARG A 22 -8.91 1.05 13.78
C ARG A 22 -10.37 0.78 14.19
N PRO A 23 -11.40 1.55 13.78
CA PRO A 23 -12.78 1.31 14.21
C PRO A 23 -13.29 -0.10 13.83
N GLY A 24 -13.97 -0.78 14.76
CA GLY A 24 -14.51 -2.11 14.51
C GLY A 24 -14.72 -3.02 15.73
N HIS A 25 -14.67 -2.50 16.97
CA HIS A 25 -14.97 -3.34 18.15
C HIS A 25 -16.44 -3.76 18.14
N GLU A 26 -16.66 -5.06 18.28
CA GLU A 26 -17.92 -5.80 18.10
C GLU A 26 -19.04 -5.35 19.04
N THR A 27 -18.70 -4.84 20.22
CA THR A 27 -19.67 -4.33 21.20
C THR A 27 -20.36 -3.05 20.72
N TYR A 28 -19.80 -2.35 19.73
CA TYR A 28 -20.30 -1.06 19.25
C TYR A 28 -20.70 -1.14 17.77
N PRO A 29 -21.81 -0.50 17.37
CA PRO A 29 -22.26 -0.46 15.97
C PRO A 29 -21.43 0.53 15.12
N THR A 30 -20.10 0.45 15.18
CA THR A 30 -19.18 1.37 14.50
C THR A 30 -19.31 1.32 12.97
N TYR A 31 -19.63 0.17 12.40
CA TYR A 31 -19.87 0.02 10.96
C TYR A 31 -21.23 0.54 10.48
N TYR A 32 -22.10 1.03 11.38
CA TYR A 32 -23.32 1.74 11.01
C TYR A 32 -23.12 3.26 10.91
N GLN A 33 -21.97 3.78 11.34
CA GLN A 33 -21.63 5.19 11.21
C GLN A 33 -21.26 5.51 9.75
N ALA A 34 -21.92 6.52 9.18
CA ALA A 34 -21.74 6.88 7.77
C ALA A 34 -20.29 7.31 7.47
N GLU A 35 -19.63 7.95 8.43
CA GLU A 35 -18.24 8.41 8.34
C GLU A 35 -17.27 7.24 8.25
N VAL A 36 -17.50 6.19 9.04
CA VAL A 36 -16.69 4.96 9.03
C VAL A 36 -16.79 4.27 7.67
N LEU A 37 -18.01 4.11 7.16
CA LEU A 37 -18.25 3.52 5.83
C LEU A 37 -17.65 4.37 4.71
N LYS A 38 -17.72 5.70 4.81
CA LYS A 38 -17.11 6.62 3.84
C LYS A 38 -15.60 6.47 3.78
N VAL A 39 -14.93 6.35 4.93
CA VAL A 39 -13.47 6.11 4.98
C VAL A 39 -13.12 4.77 4.35
N ILE A 40 -13.87 3.70 4.65
CA ILE A 40 -13.66 2.37 4.06
C ILE A 40 -13.84 2.43 2.54
N ASN A 41 -14.89 3.08 2.03
CA ASN A 41 -15.11 3.22 0.59
C ASN A 41 -13.94 3.95 -0.11
N ASN A 42 -13.51 5.08 0.44
CA ASN A 42 -12.36 5.81 -0.09
C ASN A 42 -11.07 4.97 -0.06
N ALA A 43 -10.87 4.18 0.99
CA ALA A 43 -9.72 3.31 1.12
C ALA A 43 -9.72 2.18 0.07
N VAL A 44 -10.88 1.61 -0.25
CA VAL A 44 -11.02 0.62 -1.32
C VAL A 44 -10.65 1.24 -2.67
N GLY A 45 -11.18 2.42 -2.99
CA GLY A 45 -10.82 3.14 -4.21
C GLY A 45 -9.32 3.48 -4.27
N TRP A 46 -8.74 3.91 -3.15
CA TRP A 46 -7.30 4.17 -3.05
C TRP A 46 -6.46 2.89 -3.21
N ALA A 47 -6.88 1.79 -2.61
CA ALA A 47 -6.17 0.51 -2.59
C ALA A 47 -6.24 -0.25 -3.93
N ALA A 48 -7.11 0.17 -4.84
CA ALA A 48 -7.25 -0.43 -6.17
C ALA A 48 -5.88 -0.58 -6.86
N PRO A 49 -5.60 -1.74 -7.50
CA PRO A 49 -4.41 -1.94 -8.31
C PRO A 49 -4.33 -0.90 -9.42
N VAL A 50 -3.12 -0.44 -9.70
CA VAL A 50 -2.85 0.44 -10.85
C VAL A 50 -1.93 -0.32 -11.80
N GLU A 51 -2.07 -0.06 -13.09
CA GLU A 51 -1.19 -0.66 -14.10
C GLU A 51 0.26 -0.25 -13.82
N ARG A 52 1.14 -1.24 -13.70
CA ARG A 52 2.56 -1.07 -13.37
C ARG A 52 3.36 -2.10 -14.16
N PRO A 53 4.58 -1.75 -14.60
CA PRO A 53 5.48 -2.73 -15.20
C PRO A 53 5.74 -3.90 -14.27
N GLN A 54 5.85 -5.10 -14.83
CA GLN A 54 6.22 -6.29 -14.04
C GLN A 54 7.62 -6.09 -13.43
N VAL A 55 7.72 -6.28 -12.12
CA VAL A 55 9.00 -6.20 -11.42
C VAL A 55 9.79 -7.48 -11.68
N THR A 56 10.91 -7.36 -12.39
CA THR A 56 11.86 -8.46 -12.62
C THR A 56 13.06 -8.32 -11.71
N PHE A 57 13.41 -9.40 -11.01
CA PHE A 57 14.62 -9.48 -10.18
C PHE A 57 15.62 -10.46 -10.81
N GLY A 58 16.90 -10.31 -10.48
CA GLY A 58 17.96 -11.20 -10.94
C GLY A 58 19.13 -10.45 -11.59
N ASN A 59 20.18 -11.20 -11.92
CA ASN A 59 21.28 -10.65 -12.71
C ASN A 59 20.79 -10.43 -14.15
N ARG A 60 20.92 -9.19 -14.64
CA ARG A 60 20.69 -8.89 -16.05
C ARG A 60 21.97 -9.23 -16.81
N ALA A 61 21.91 -10.25 -17.66
CA ALA A 61 23.07 -10.74 -18.41
C ALA A 61 23.66 -9.68 -19.35
N GLU A 62 22.80 -8.86 -19.95
CA GLU A 62 23.21 -7.80 -20.86
C GLU A 62 23.13 -6.42 -20.18
N PRO A 63 24.25 -5.68 -20.11
CA PRO A 63 24.25 -4.30 -19.65
C PRO A 63 23.29 -3.42 -20.49
N LEU A 64 22.67 -2.42 -19.85
CA LEU A 64 21.84 -1.45 -20.58
C LEU A 64 22.67 -0.54 -21.49
N GLU A 65 23.94 -0.36 -21.17
CA GLU A 65 24.88 0.48 -21.89
C GLU A 65 26.20 -0.29 -22.09
N PRO A 66 26.95 0.01 -23.16
CA PRO A 66 28.25 -0.62 -23.39
C PRO A 66 29.18 -0.40 -22.19
N LEU A 67 29.78 -1.48 -21.68
CA LEU A 67 30.77 -1.37 -20.63
C LEU A 67 32.12 -0.96 -21.24
N PRO A 68 32.85 -0.02 -20.61
CA PRO A 68 34.20 0.29 -21.05
C PRO A 68 35.09 -0.94 -20.88
N THR A 69 35.77 -1.33 -21.95
CA THR A 69 36.78 -2.39 -21.90
C THR A 69 37.92 -1.90 -21.02
N LEU A 70 38.24 -2.63 -19.95
CA LEU A 70 39.48 -2.39 -19.22
C LEU A 70 40.64 -2.74 -20.17
N ALA A 71 41.47 -1.75 -20.48
CA ALA A 71 42.69 -1.91 -21.26
C ALA A 71 43.71 -2.77 -20.50
#